data_AF-A0A8B8BUJ9-F1
#
_entry.id   AF-A0A8B8BUJ9-F1
#
_cell.length_a   1.000
_cell.length_b   1.000
_cell.length_c   1.000
_cell.angle_alpha   90.00
_cell.angle_beta   90.00
_cell.angle_gamma   90.00
#
_symmetry.space_group_name_H-M   'P 1'
#
loop_
_entity.id
_entity.type
_entity.pdbx_description
1 polymer ?
#
loop_
_entity_poly.entity_id
_entity_poly.type
_entity_poly.pdbx_seq_one_letter_code
_entity_poly.pdbx_strand_id
1 'polypeptide(L)'
;MPPKRKAATKAKAGGKKAKVEEDKPETTQDVIAKLKASENKSTSKKKRKVDSFVPMSNSYEVFEDYDCMLNQTNIGHNNNKYYVIQVLKRVGAPSFYAWNRWGRVGESGSNAMKGPFGTADAAIKDFTKKFKDKTGNSWDDRDTFVPKTKKYTMIEMSLEDEDETDAPAQAAVSKSTGPTEKCTLDVPTQDLLKLIFNHDMFKDAMKSFDIDVKKMPLGKLSKTQIARGFEVLEELEKAVDSKNKKKMMELSSKFYTVIPHDFGRRVPPVMDTLEIIRQKYDMLLVLGDIEIAQTLEKEKEKIASKDSAKQPHPLDIDYNLLKCELKLLDPKSKEYKILETYTKETGNKGGWRVPKIKHIWSMRRDGEDKRFKAHDKITNRKLLWHGTNVAVVAAILKSGLRIMPHSGGRVGSGIYFASENSKSAGYVRCAGNTGIMFLNEVALGKEHHITMDDWTLKAAPSGYDCIIAKGWTEPDPKKDTKIKLDGKEIVVPQGVPLSQAAYANKSSFSQSEYLVYKESQNMMRYLVMVDL
;
A
#
# COMPACT_ATOMS: atom_id res chain seq x y z
N MET A 1 -35.11 19.38 61.65
CA MET A 1 -34.19 20.43 61.15
C MET A 1 -32.88 20.34 61.94
N PRO A 2 -31.73 20.65 61.33
CA PRO A 2 -30.51 19.82 61.40
C PRO A 2 -29.59 20.17 62.59
N PRO A 3 -28.47 19.45 62.75
CA PRO A 3 -27.24 20.08 62.26
C PRO A 3 -26.31 19.16 61.46
N LYS A 4 -25.59 19.81 60.55
CA LYS A 4 -24.57 19.30 59.62
C LYS A 4 -23.34 18.74 60.35
N ARG A 5 -22.74 17.67 59.82
CA ARG A 5 -21.32 17.34 60.06
C ARG A 5 -20.59 17.05 58.74
N LYS A 6 -19.40 17.65 58.64
CA LYS A 6 -18.47 17.64 57.50
C LYS A 6 -17.82 16.27 57.30
N ALA A 7 -17.37 16.09 56.06
CA ALA A 7 -16.80 14.89 55.45
C ALA A 7 -15.52 14.35 56.11
N ALA A 8 -15.37 13.03 56.02
CA ALA A 8 -14.09 12.32 56.05
C ALA A 8 -13.97 11.43 54.80
N THR A 9 -12.80 11.54 54.18
CA THR A 9 -12.34 10.94 52.93
C THR A 9 -12.35 9.41 52.90
N LYS A 10 -12.89 8.82 51.83
CA LYS A 10 -12.61 7.43 51.42
C LYS A 10 -11.95 7.43 50.04
N ALA A 11 -10.73 6.91 49.99
CA ALA A 11 -9.97 6.66 48.78
C ALA A 11 -10.75 5.72 47.84
N LYS A 12 -10.95 6.14 46.58
CA LYS A 12 -11.45 5.28 45.50
C LYS A 12 -10.27 4.82 44.66
N ALA A 13 -10.04 3.51 44.64
CA ALA A 13 -9.21 2.83 43.67
C ALA A 13 -9.76 3.10 42.25
N GLY A 14 -9.04 3.91 41.48
CA GLY A 14 -9.34 4.21 40.08
C GLY A 14 -8.77 3.15 39.16
N GLY A 15 -9.47 2.04 38.98
CA GLY A 15 -9.24 1.14 37.85
C GLY A 15 -9.67 1.83 36.56
N LYS A 16 -8.72 2.26 35.73
CA LYS A 16 -8.97 2.68 34.35
C LYS A 16 -9.54 1.49 33.58
N LYS A 17 -10.87 1.44 33.39
CA LYS A 17 -11.48 0.66 32.32
C LYS A 17 -10.93 1.19 31.00
N ALA A 18 -10.15 0.36 30.30
CA ALA A 18 -9.79 0.61 28.91
C ALA A 18 -11.10 0.79 28.12
N LYS A 19 -11.26 1.98 27.55
CA LYS A 19 -12.36 2.30 26.66
C LYS A 19 -12.07 1.51 25.37
N VAL A 20 -12.88 0.48 25.10
CA VAL A 20 -12.88 -0.18 23.79
C VAL A 20 -13.37 0.88 22.81
N GLU A 21 -12.50 1.32 21.92
CA GLU A 21 -12.84 2.21 20.82
C GLU A 21 -13.87 1.50 19.94
N GLU A 22 -15.01 2.15 19.69
CA GLU A 22 -15.97 1.66 18.70
C GLU A 22 -15.29 1.70 17.31
N ASP A 23 -15.20 0.53 16.69
CA ASP A 23 -14.66 0.26 15.34
C ASP A 23 -15.59 0.91 14.29
N LYS A 24 -15.59 2.25 14.23
CA LYS A 24 -16.26 3.00 13.16
C LYS A 24 -15.40 2.94 11.90
N PRO A 25 -15.99 2.69 10.71
CA PRO A 25 -15.23 2.68 9.47
C PRO A 25 -14.56 4.04 9.27
N GLU A 26 -13.27 4.01 9.00
CA GLU A 26 -12.45 5.19 8.82
C GLU A 26 -12.93 6.00 7.61
N THR A 27 -12.99 7.33 7.71
CA THR A 27 -13.34 8.20 6.58
C THR A 27 -12.11 8.61 5.79
N THR A 28 -12.31 9.09 4.57
CA THR A 28 -11.22 9.62 3.73
C THR A 28 -10.47 10.74 4.41
N GLN A 29 -11.20 11.64 5.08
CA GLN A 29 -10.59 12.73 5.81
C GLN A 29 -9.73 12.21 6.97
N ASP A 30 -10.12 11.11 7.61
CA ASP A 30 -9.32 10.45 8.66
C ASP A 30 -8.03 9.86 8.08
N VAL A 31 -8.10 9.14 6.95
CA VAL A 31 -6.91 8.59 6.29
C VAL A 31 -5.96 9.71 5.82
N ILE A 32 -6.49 10.74 5.18
CA ILE A 32 -5.73 11.93 4.77
C ILE A 32 -5.07 12.58 5.99
N ALA A 33 -5.82 12.74 7.09
CA ALA A 33 -5.29 13.34 8.32
C ALA A 33 -4.20 12.47 8.94
N LYS A 34 -4.35 11.14 8.98
CA LYS A 34 -3.32 10.20 9.47
C LYS A 34 -2.06 10.24 8.61
N LEU A 35 -2.21 10.25 7.28
CA LEU A 35 -1.09 10.37 6.34
C LEU A 35 -0.32 11.68 6.59
N LYS A 36 -1.01 12.82 6.63
CA LYS A 36 -0.42 14.15 6.90
C LYS A 36 0.23 14.24 8.29
N ALA A 37 -0.42 13.70 9.33
CA ALA A 37 0.08 13.78 10.71
C ALA A 37 1.32 12.91 10.95
N SER A 38 1.45 11.79 10.23
CA SER A 38 2.60 10.88 10.39
C SER A 38 3.90 11.42 9.78
N GLU A 39 3.81 12.41 8.89
CA GLU A 39 4.96 13.00 8.18
C GLU A 39 5.64 14.12 8.97
N ASN A 40 4.87 14.87 9.79
CA ASN A 40 5.35 15.99 10.61
C ASN A 40 6.30 15.61 11.79
N LYS A 41 6.76 14.36 11.88
CA LYS A 41 7.65 13.88 12.95
C LYS A 41 9.14 13.77 12.59
N SER A 42 9.54 14.15 11.38
CA SER A 42 10.94 14.01 10.92
C SER A 42 11.57 15.35 10.51
N THR A 43 12.03 16.12 11.50
CA THR A 43 12.86 17.33 11.28
C THR A 43 14.35 17.08 11.52
N SER A 44 14.91 16.01 10.96
CA SER A 44 16.37 15.86 10.85
C SER A 44 16.83 16.34 9.47
N LYS A 45 17.90 17.15 9.40
CA LYS A 45 18.53 17.58 8.14
C LYS A 45 19.05 16.36 7.38
N LYS A 46 18.28 15.85 6.41
CA LYS A 46 18.66 14.73 5.53
C LYS A 46 19.27 15.24 4.23
N LYS A 47 20.28 14.52 3.71
CA LYS A 47 20.99 14.87 2.47
C LYS A 47 20.12 14.57 1.23
N ARG A 48 20.21 15.43 0.22
CA ARG A 48 19.47 15.31 -1.05
C ARG A 48 20.38 14.74 -2.13
N LYS A 49 19.86 13.83 -2.96
CA LYS A 49 20.62 13.19 -4.04
C LYS A 49 20.77 14.14 -5.24
N VAL A 50 21.99 14.25 -5.75
CA VAL A 50 22.27 14.98 -7.00
C VAL A 50 21.59 14.26 -8.16
N ASP A 51 20.95 15.01 -9.05
CA ASP A 51 20.32 14.46 -10.24
C ASP A 51 21.34 13.67 -11.09
N SER A 52 21.00 12.43 -11.46
CA SER A 52 21.93 11.49 -12.11
C SER A 52 22.40 11.93 -13.51
N PHE A 53 21.78 12.97 -14.09
CA PHE A 53 22.19 13.54 -15.37
C PHE A 53 23.18 14.70 -15.22
N VAL A 54 23.54 15.07 -14.00
CA VAL A 54 24.62 16.04 -13.76
C VAL A 54 25.94 15.40 -14.18
N PRO A 55 26.71 16.04 -15.09
CA PRO A 55 28.02 15.54 -15.48
C PRO A 55 28.93 15.43 -14.26
N MET A 56 29.55 14.26 -14.05
CA MET A 56 30.35 13.99 -12.86
C MET A 56 29.58 14.23 -11.55
N SER A 57 28.34 13.74 -11.47
CA SER A 57 27.42 13.91 -10.32
C SER A 57 28.08 13.71 -8.95
N ASN A 58 29.00 12.75 -8.84
CA ASN A 58 29.73 12.42 -7.60
C ASN A 58 30.70 13.52 -7.14
N SER A 59 30.97 14.53 -7.98
CA SER A 59 31.78 15.70 -7.65
C SER A 59 30.97 16.85 -7.04
N TYR A 60 29.66 16.66 -6.85
CA TYR A 60 28.75 17.68 -6.37
C TYR A 60 27.92 17.17 -5.18
N GLU A 61 27.45 18.11 -4.38
CA GLU A 61 26.45 17.89 -3.34
C GLU A 61 25.32 18.90 -3.55
N VAL A 62 24.09 18.49 -3.27
CA VAL A 62 22.97 19.44 -3.26
C VAL A 62 23.17 20.43 -2.12
N PHE A 63 23.11 21.72 -2.43
CA PHE A 63 23.31 22.78 -1.45
C PHE A 63 22.04 22.98 -0.63
N GLU A 64 22.14 22.74 0.68
CA GLU A 64 21.08 22.93 1.67
C GLU A 64 19.74 22.31 1.26
N ASP A 65 18.69 23.12 1.13
CA ASP A 65 17.34 22.69 0.80
C ASP A 65 16.89 22.91 -0.64
N TYR A 66 17.76 23.51 -1.46
CA TYR A 66 17.47 23.93 -2.82
C TYR A 66 17.46 22.77 -3.83
N ASP A 67 16.44 21.92 -3.70
CA ASP A 67 16.10 20.81 -4.60
C ASP A 67 14.59 20.74 -4.73
N CYS A 68 14.09 20.71 -5.96
CA CYS A 68 12.68 20.46 -6.19
C CYS A 68 12.41 19.72 -7.50
N MET A 69 11.38 18.87 -7.43
CA MET A 69 10.78 18.24 -8.58
C MET A 69 9.38 18.83 -8.79
N LEU A 70 9.14 19.30 -10.00
CA LEU A 70 7.89 19.90 -10.43
C LEU A 70 7.25 19.04 -11.51
N ASN A 71 5.92 18.99 -11.52
CA ASN A 71 5.16 18.28 -12.54
C ASN A 71 3.98 19.13 -13.04
N GLN A 72 3.59 18.87 -14.28
CA GLN A 72 2.46 19.51 -14.92
C GLN A 72 1.85 18.57 -15.96
N THR A 73 0.56 18.26 -15.77
CA THR A 73 -0.24 17.57 -16.76
C THR A 73 -1.40 18.46 -17.23
N ASN A 74 -1.64 18.50 -18.53
CA ASN A 74 -2.81 19.09 -19.16
C ASN A 74 -3.20 18.23 -20.36
N ILE A 75 -4.29 17.49 -20.20
CA ILE A 75 -4.80 16.55 -21.20
C ILE A 75 -5.15 17.26 -22.51
N GLY A 76 -5.85 18.40 -22.45
CA GLY A 76 -6.32 19.12 -23.63
C GLY A 76 -5.22 19.61 -24.58
N HIS A 77 -3.98 19.74 -24.09
CA HIS A 77 -2.82 20.12 -24.88
C HIS A 77 -1.74 19.02 -24.96
N ASN A 78 -2.06 17.79 -24.54
CA ASN A 78 -1.10 16.67 -24.44
C ASN A 78 0.20 17.05 -23.70
N ASN A 79 0.10 17.89 -22.68
CA ASN A 79 1.22 18.22 -21.82
C ASN A 79 1.27 17.20 -20.69
N ASN A 80 2.39 16.52 -20.54
CA ASN A 80 2.72 15.72 -19.37
C ASN A 80 4.22 15.91 -19.11
N LYS A 81 4.57 16.94 -18.34
CA LYS A 81 5.92 17.51 -18.31
C LYS A 81 6.42 17.60 -16.88
N TYR A 82 7.70 17.30 -16.70
CA TYR A 82 8.39 17.51 -15.44
C TYR A 82 9.44 18.62 -15.55
N TYR A 83 9.87 19.12 -14.38
CA TYR A 83 10.99 20.04 -14.24
C TYR A 83 11.73 19.75 -12.92
N VAL A 84 13.03 19.51 -12.98
CA VAL A 84 13.93 19.36 -11.83
C VAL A 84 14.76 20.64 -11.73
N ILE A 85 14.89 21.18 -10.52
CA ILE A 85 15.72 22.36 -10.23
C ILE A 85 16.58 22.01 -9.01
N GLN A 86 17.90 22.17 -9.10
CA GLN A 86 18.83 21.96 -7.99
C GLN A 86 19.87 23.07 -7.91
N VAL A 87 20.28 23.43 -6.69
CA VAL A 87 21.54 24.15 -6.45
C VAL A 87 22.59 23.13 -6.04
N LEU A 88 23.72 23.14 -6.72
CA LEU A 88 24.82 22.20 -6.51
C LEU A 88 26.05 22.94 -6.01
N LYS A 89 26.70 22.38 -4.99
CA LYS A 89 28.02 22.81 -4.51
C LYS A 89 29.06 21.77 -4.96
N ARG A 90 30.16 22.22 -5.56
CA ARG A 90 31.26 21.33 -5.91
C ARG A 90 32.01 20.88 -4.65
N VAL A 91 32.27 19.58 -4.53
CA VAL A 91 33.02 19.03 -3.39
C VAL A 91 34.45 19.59 -3.41
N GLY A 92 34.91 20.08 -2.27
CA GLY A 92 36.26 20.63 -2.12
C GLY A 92 36.52 21.99 -2.80
N ALA A 93 35.50 22.65 -3.37
CA ALA A 93 35.64 23.96 -4.00
C ALA A 93 34.47 24.90 -3.65
N PRO A 94 34.72 26.22 -3.46
CA PRO A 94 33.66 27.21 -3.22
C PRO A 94 32.98 27.61 -4.53
N SER A 95 32.53 26.63 -5.31
CA SER A 95 31.89 26.85 -6.62
C SER A 95 30.49 26.25 -6.62
N PHE A 96 29.52 27.07 -7.03
CA PHE A 96 28.10 26.72 -7.01
C PHE A 96 27.54 26.69 -8.42
N TYR A 97 26.50 25.89 -8.63
CA TYR A 97 25.87 25.72 -9.93
C TYR A 97 24.36 25.64 -9.77
N ALA A 98 23.63 26.15 -10.75
CA ALA A 98 22.19 25.96 -10.86
C ALA A 98 21.90 24.93 -11.95
N TRP A 99 21.36 23.78 -11.55
CA TRP A 99 20.99 22.68 -12.42
C TRP A 99 19.50 22.71 -12.73
N ASN A 100 19.15 22.53 -14.00
CA ASN A 100 17.79 22.41 -14.47
C ASN A 100 17.67 21.22 -15.42
N ARG A 101 16.65 20.40 -15.25
CA ARG A 101 16.32 19.32 -16.20
C ARG A 101 14.83 19.23 -16.44
N TRP A 102 14.41 19.18 -17.69
CA TRP A 102 12.99 19.21 -18.04
C TRP A 102 12.70 18.35 -19.25
N GLY A 103 11.48 17.83 -19.32
CA GLY A 103 11.07 16.97 -20.42
C GLY A 103 9.68 16.42 -20.22
N ARG A 104 9.34 15.44 -21.05
CA ARG A 104 8.12 14.65 -20.90
C ARG A 104 8.32 13.61 -19.79
N VAL A 105 7.31 13.40 -18.94
CA VAL A 105 7.35 12.33 -17.92
C VAL A 105 7.59 10.99 -18.61
N GLY A 106 8.47 10.15 -18.05
CA GLY A 106 9.03 8.93 -18.65
C GLY A 106 10.37 9.11 -19.38
N GLU A 107 10.65 10.32 -19.89
CA GLU A 107 11.82 10.59 -20.73
C GLU A 107 12.95 11.35 -19.98
N SER A 108 14.20 11.18 -20.45
CA SER A 108 15.38 11.84 -19.85
C SER A 108 15.38 13.36 -19.98
N GLY A 109 14.68 13.90 -21.00
CA GLY A 109 14.53 15.33 -21.23
C GLY A 109 15.81 16.04 -21.68
N SER A 110 15.75 17.36 -21.66
CA SER A 110 16.90 18.27 -21.84
C SER A 110 17.35 18.80 -20.48
N ASN A 111 18.60 19.23 -20.40
CA ASN A 111 19.16 19.80 -19.18
C ASN A 111 19.97 21.07 -19.46
N ALA A 112 20.23 21.83 -18.41
CA ALA A 112 21.13 22.98 -18.42
C ALA A 112 21.78 23.16 -17.05
N MET A 113 23.10 23.30 -17.04
CA MET A 113 23.89 23.67 -15.87
C MET A 113 24.40 25.10 -16.07
N LYS A 114 24.12 25.98 -15.11
CA LYS A 114 24.70 27.34 -15.08
C LYS A 114 25.72 27.45 -13.97
N GLY A 115 26.79 28.18 -14.24
CA GLY A 115 27.91 28.40 -13.34
C GLY A 115 29.25 28.18 -14.06
N PRO A 116 30.36 28.11 -13.31
CA PRO A 116 30.44 28.23 -11.86
C PRO A 116 30.02 29.63 -11.37
N PHE A 117 29.28 29.68 -10.28
CA PHE A 117 29.05 30.88 -9.49
C PHE A 117 30.05 30.92 -8.33
N GLY A 118 30.62 32.10 -8.05
CA GLY A 118 31.55 32.28 -6.94
C GLY A 118 30.91 32.29 -5.56
N THR A 119 29.58 32.48 -5.47
CA THR A 119 28.82 32.49 -4.21
C THR A 119 27.54 31.66 -4.34
N ALA A 120 27.06 31.14 -3.21
CA ALA A 120 25.80 30.40 -3.14
C ALA A 120 24.61 31.29 -3.55
N ASP A 121 24.58 32.55 -3.11
CA ASP A 121 23.50 33.50 -3.35
C ASP A 121 23.17 33.68 -4.83
N ALA A 122 24.18 33.70 -5.71
CA ALA A 122 23.97 33.82 -7.14
C ALA A 122 23.26 32.59 -7.73
N ALA A 123 23.63 31.39 -7.28
CA ALA A 123 22.98 30.14 -7.69
C ALA A 123 21.56 30.03 -7.11
N ILE A 124 21.38 30.40 -5.83
CA ILE A 124 20.08 30.46 -5.15
C ILE A 124 19.13 31.45 -5.86
N LYS A 125 19.65 32.60 -6.31
CA LYS A 125 18.85 33.57 -7.06
C LYS A 125 18.36 33.02 -8.40
N ASP A 126 19.18 32.25 -9.12
CA ASP A 126 18.72 31.59 -10.36
C ASP A 126 17.67 30.51 -10.05
N PHE A 127 17.90 29.71 -9.01
CA PHE A 127 16.97 28.69 -8.53
C PHE A 127 15.60 29.29 -8.16
N THR A 128 15.57 30.27 -7.26
CA THR A 128 14.33 30.89 -6.76
C THR A 128 13.59 31.63 -7.87
N LYS A 129 14.31 32.32 -8.76
CA LYS A 129 13.73 32.93 -9.96
C LYS A 129 13.10 31.88 -10.87
N LYS A 130 13.78 30.76 -11.12
CA LYS A 130 13.25 29.68 -11.96
C LYS A 130 12.02 29.03 -11.32
N PHE A 131 12.09 28.74 -10.02
CA PHE A 131 10.99 28.19 -9.26
C PHE A 131 9.75 29.09 -9.38
N LYS A 132 9.89 30.39 -9.08
CA LYS A 132 8.81 31.37 -9.17
C LYS A 132 8.25 31.52 -10.59
N ASP A 133 9.10 31.47 -11.63
CA ASP A 133 8.65 31.49 -13.03
C ASP A 133 7.76 30.27 -13.37
N LYS A 134 8.16 29.08 -12.92
CA LYS A 134 7.48 27.81 -13.25
C LYS A 134 6.24 27.53 -12.41
N THR A 135 6.23 27.92 -11.14
CA THR A 135 5.13 27.62 -10.21
C THR A 135 4.26 28.85 -9.92
N GLY A 136 4.82 30.05 -10.01
CA GLY A 136 4.21 31.28 -9.53
C GLY A 136 4.24 31.44 -8.00
N ASN A 137 4.91 30.56 -7.27
CA ASN A 137 5.07 30.61 -5.81
C ASN A 137 6.47 31.06 -5.40
N SER A 138 6.61 31.60 -4.18
CA SER A 138 7.92 31.85 -3.59
C SER A 138 8.52 30.55 -3.05
N TRP A 139 9.84 30.40 -3.11
CA TRP A 139 10.52 29.23 -2.53
C TRP A 139 10.47 29.25 -1.00
N ASP A 140 10.51 30.44 -0.41
CA ASP A 140 10.50 30.60 1.05
C ASP A 140 9.13 30.25 1.64
N ASP A 141 8.05 30.43 0.87
CA ASP A 141 6.66 30.14 1.28
C ASP A 141 6.19 28.75 0.79
N ARG A 142 7.12 27.86 0.42
CA ARG A 142 6.81 26.56 -0.20
C ARG A 142 5.95 25.64 0.68
N ASP A 143 6.00 25.78 2.00
CA ASP A 143 5.16 25.00 2.91
C ASP A 143 3.65 25.36 2.78
N THR A 144 3.37 26.54 2.21
CA THR A 144 2.02 27.02 1.89
C THR A 144 1.74 27.01 0.39
N PHE A 145 2.40 26.13 -0.37
CA PHE A 145 2.31 26.07 -1.81
C PHE A 145 0.85 25.97 -2.32
N VAL A 146 0.47 26.89 -3.20
CA VAL A 146 -0.83 26.87 -3.87
C VAL A 146 -0.65 26.56 -5.37
N PRO A 147 -1.18 25.43 -5.88
CA PRO A 147 -1.16 25.13 -7.31
C PRO A 147 -1.85 26.22 -8.13
N LYS A 148 -1.20 26.70 -9.20
CA LYS A 148 -1.76 27.71 -10.10
C LYS A 148 -2.13 27.10 -11.45
N THR A 149 -3.26 27.55 -12.00
CA THR A 149 -3.74 27.11 -13.32
C THR A 149 -2.68 27.29 -14.39
N LYS A 150 -2.43 26.24 -15.20
CA LYS A 150 -1.40 26.20 -16.27
C LYS A 150 0.04 26.42 -15.79
N LYS A 151 0.33 26.30 -14.50
CA LYS A 151 1.70 26.28 -13.94
C LYS A 151 2.08 24.89 -13.45
N TYR A 152 3.35 24.72 -13.10
CA TYR A 152 3.83 23.47 -12.51
C TYR A 152 3.44 23.40 -11.03
N THR A 153 3.21 22.18 -10.54
CA THR A 153 2.96 21.87 -9.13
C THR A 153 4.20 21.18 -8.55
N MET A 154 4.56 21.51 -7.31
CA MET A 154 5.65 20.85 -6.61
C MET A 154 5.22 19.44 -6.20
N ILE A 155 6.11 18.47 -6.40
CA ILE A 155 5.96 17.12 -5.86
C ILE A 155 6.87 17.03 -4.64
N GLU A 156 6.27 16.73 -3.50
CA GLU A 156 7.00 16.44 -2.29
C GLU A 156 7.65 15.08 -2.42
N MET A 157 8.97 15.07 -2.44
CA MET A 157 9.77 13.84 -2.41
C MET A 157 10.27 13.62 -0.99
N SER A 158 10.05 12.44 -0.43
CA SER A 158 10.69 12.07 0.84
C SER A 158 12.20 11.99 0.65
N LEU A 159 12.94 12.57 1.60
CA LEU A 159 14.41 12.65 1.55
C LEU A 159 15.03 11.26 1.82
N GLU A 160 15.96 10.84 0.97
CA GLU A 160 16.71 9.58 1.08
C GLU A 160 17.65 9.61 2.30
N ASP A 161 17.88 8.45 2.91
CA ASP A 161 19.04 8.21 3.77
C ASP A 161 20.17 7.67 2.85
N GLU A 162 21.42 8.11 3.06
CA GLU A 162 22.58 7.62 2.30
C GLU A 162 22.80 6.14 2.60
N ASP A 163 22.30 5.25 1.74
CA ASP A 163 22.96 4.01 1.32
C ASP A 163 22.30 3.53 0.02
N GLU A 164 23.04 3.59 -1.08
CA GLU A 164 22.47 3.52 -2.42
C GLU A 164 21.76 2.21 -2.76
N THR A 165 20.54 2.38 -3.27
CA THR A 165 19.89 1.57 -4.28
C THR A 165 20.79 1.41 -5.51
N ASP A 166 21.34 0.20 -5.70
CA ASP A 166 21.69 -0.46 -6.98
C ASP A 166 22.74 -1.58 -6.81
N ALA A 167 23.11 -1.96 -5.58
CA ALA A 167 23.78 -3.23 -5.34
C ALA A 167 22.74 -4.38 -5.15
N PRO A 168 22.94 -5.56 -5.76
CA PRO A 168 22.17 -6.74 -5.39
C PRO A 168 22.30 -6.97 -3.88
N ALA A 169 21.24 -7.50 -3.26
CA ALA A 169 21.05 -7.69 -1.81
C ALA A 169 22.11 -8.56 -1.08
N GLN A 170 23.32 -8.69 -1.62
CA GLN A 170 24.47 -9.39 -1.05
C GLN A 170 25.66 -8.47 -0.69
N ALA A 171 25.65 -7.17 -1.02
CA ALA A 171 26.83 -6.32 -0.82
C ALA A 171 26.73 -5.23 0.27
N ALA A 172 25.57 -4.99 0.90
CA ALA A 172 25.40 -3.97 1.94
C ALA A 172 25.79 -4.47 3.36
N VAL A 173 26.86 -5.26 3.48
CA VAL A 173 27.45 -5.69 4.77
C VAL A 173 28.76 -4.94 5.07
N SER A 174 29.06 -3.84 4.37
CA SER A 174 30.39 -3.22 4.36
C SER A 174 30.55 -1.98 5.26
N LYS A 175 29.75 -1.84 6.32
CA LYS A 175 30.02 -0.90 7.43
C LYS A 175 29.65 -1.44 8.82
N SER A 176 29.86 -2.73 9.07
CA SER A 176 29.75 -3.31 10.42
C SER A 176 30.97 -4.17 10.74
N THR A 177 31.63 -3.94 11.87
CA THR A 177 32.89 -4.59 12.29
C THR A 177 32.71 -5.89 13.08
N GLY A 178 31.47 -6.40 13.23
CA GLY A 178 31.17 -7.63 13.96
C GLY A 178 30.71 -8.80 13.06
N PRO A 179 30.94 -10.06 13.46
CA PRO A 179 30.46 -11.23 12.71
C PRO A 179 28.93 -11.34 12.72
N THR A 180 28.33 -11.51 11.54
CA THR A 180 26.89 -11.74 11.36
C THR A 180 26.49 -13.14 11.83
N GLU A 181 25.39 -13.25 12.58
CA GLU A 181 24.84 -14.55 12.99
C GLU A 181 24.24 -15.34 11.81
N LYS A 182 24.14 -16.67 11.96
CA LYS A 182 23.46 -17.52 10.98
C LYS A 182 21.95 -17.26 11.04
N CYS A 183 21.32 -17.19 9.87
CA CYS A 183 19.87 -17.04 9.76
C CYS A 183 19.14 -18.15 10.53
N THR A 184 18.15 -17.77 11.35
CA THR A 184 17.37 -18.72 12.16
C THR A 184 16.19 -19.32 11.41
N LEU A 185 15.82 -18.73 10.27
CA LEU A 185 14.63 -19.08 9.49
C LEU A 185 14.88 -20.25 8.54
N ASP A 186 13.84 -21.05 8.29
CA ASP A 186 13.87 -22.09 7.26
C ASP A 186 13.99 -21.49 5.85
N VAL A 187 14.51 -22.29 4.91
CA VAL A 187 14.79 -21.85 3.53
C VAL A 187 13.52 -21.29 2.84
N PRO A 188 12.35 -21.95 2.90
CA PRO A 188 11.10 -21.37 2.37
C PRO A 188 10.77 -19.99 2.93
N THR A 189 10.90 -19.79 4.24
CA THR A 189 10.64 -18.49 4.88
C THR A 189 11.66 -17.43 4.44
N GLN A 190 12.93 -17.80 4.26
CA GLN A 190 13.93 -16.89 3.70
C GLN A 190 13.57 -16.45 2.29
N ASP A 191 13.08 -17.36 1.44
CA ASP A 191 12.70 -17.05 0.07
C ASP A 191 11.42 -16.19 0.01
N LEU A 192 10.48 -16.39 0.94
CA LEU A 192 9.35 -15.48 1.13
C LEU A 192 9.82 -14.06 1.47
N LEU A 193 10.76 -13.90 2.39
CA LEU A 193 11.25 -12.57 2.78
C LEU A 193 11.98 -11.87 1.63
N LYS A 194 12.85 -12.59 0.91
CA LYS A 194 13.51 -12.07 -0.29
C LYS A 194 12.50 -11.64 -1.35
N LEU A 195 11.38 -12.34 -1.47
CA LEU A 195 10.33 -12.01 -2.42
C LEU A 195 9.60 -10.72 -2.04
N ILE A 196 9.14 -10.60 -0.79
CA ILE A 196 8.27 -9.49 -0.36
C ILE A 196 9.03 -8.18 -0.08
N PHE A 197 10.36 -8.25 0.11
CA PHE A 197 11.25 -7.09 0.23
C PHE A 197 12.10 -6.87 -1.04
N ASN A 198 11.65 -7.36 -2.20
CA ASN A 198 12.37 -7.15 -3.45
C ASN A 198 12.07 -5.76 -4.06
N HIS A 199 13.10 -4.91 -4.16
CA HIS A 199 12.97 -3.59 -4.78
C HIS A 199 12.54 -3.62 -6.25
N ASP A 200 13.04 -4.57 -7.03
CA ASP A 200 12.69 -4.65 -8.46
C ASP A 200 11.22 -5.07 -8.63
N MET A 201 10.71 -5.94 -7.74
CA MET A 201 9.28 -6.23 -7.68
C MET A 201 8.46 -4.97 -7.40
N PHE A 202 8.86 -4.12 -6.44
CA PHE A 202 8.12 -2.88 -6.19
C PHE A 202 8.18 -1.92 -7.40
N LYS A 203 9.34 -1.81 -8.07
CA LYS A 203 9.48 -1.03 -9.31
C LYS A 203 8.53 -1.55 -10.38
N ASP A 204 8.45 -2.86 -10.57
CA ASP A 204 7.60 -3.47 -11.60
C ASP A 204 6.12 -3.34 -11.26
N ALA A 205 5.74 -3.44 -9.99
CA ALA A 205 4.39 -3.15 -9.53
C ALA A 205 3.98 -1.70 -9.85
N MET A 206 4.85 -0.72 -9.57
CA MET A 206 4.60 0.69 -9.91
C MET A 206 4.51 0.91 -11.42
N LYS A 207 5.42 0.32 -12.22
CA LYS A 207 5.35 0.40 -13.69
C LYS A 207 4.03 -0.16 -14.24
N SER A 208 3.48 -1.22 -13.64
CA SER A 208 2.20 -1.80 -14.07
C SER A 208 1.01 -0.85 -13.92
N PHE A 209 1.15 0.20 -13.11
CA PHE A 209 0.17 1.28 -12.97
C PHE A 209 0.49 2.52 -13.82
N ASP A 210 1.42 2.39 -14.78
CA ASP A 210 1.96 3.47 -15.60
C ASP A 210 2.65 4.57 -14.77
N ILE A 211 3.24 4.22 -13.62
CA ILE A 211 3.93 5.18 -12.76
C ILE A 211 5.38 5.37 -13.22
N ASP A 212 5.83 6.63 -13.29
CA ASP A 212 7.22 6.94 -13.63
C ASP A 212 8.15 6.68 -12.44
N VAL A 213 8.65 5.44 -12.37
CA VAL A 213 9.57 4.98 -11.32
C VAL A 213 10.94 5.69 -11.34
N LYS A 214 11.33 6.33 -12.45
CA LYS A 214 12.60 7.08 -12.51
C LYS A 214 12.48 8.42 -11.80
N LYS A 215 11.29 9.01 -11.88
CA LYS A 215 10.98 10.33 -11.29
C LYS A 215 10.39 10.22 -9.89
N MET A 216 9.72 9.11 -9.63
CA MET A 216 9.30 8.68 -8.30
C MET A 216 9.98 7.36 -7.97
N PRO A 217 11.30 7.39 -7.68
CA PRO A 217 11.97 6.22 -7.14
C PRO A 217 11.32 5.86 -5.81
N LEU A 218 11.34 4.57 -5.50
CA LEU A 218 10.68 3.94 -4.37
C LEU A 218 10.73 4.80 -3.11
N GLY A 219 11.92 5.23 -2.69
CA GLY A 219 12.15 5.97 -1.45
C GLY A 219 11.63 7.41 -1.37
N LYS A 220 10.95 7.94 -2.40
CA LYS A 220 10.57 9.35 -2.53
C LYS A 220 9.06 9.64 -2.48
N LEU A 221 8.18 8.65 -2.40
CA LEU A 221 6.74 8.95 -2.36
C LEU A 221 6.34 9.44 -0.95
N SER A 222 5.88 10.69 -0.85
CA SER A 222 5.40 11.24 0.43
C SER A 222 3.96 10.81 0.73
N LYS A 223 3.67 10.59 2.02
CA LYS A 223 2.31 10.30 2.49
C LYS A 223 1.37 11.45 2.17
N THR A 224 1.86 12.68 2.22
CA THR A 224 1.12 13.88 1.81
C THR A 224 0.78 13.86 0.32
N GLN A 225 1.66 13.38 -0.55
CA GLN A 225 1.37 13.27 -1.99
C GLN A 225 0.29 12.22 -2.26
N ILE A 226 0.35 11.07 -1.59
CA ILE A 226 -0.69 10.03 -1.66
C ILE A 226 -2.04 10.61 -1.17
N ALA A 227 -2.03 11.34 -0.05
CA ALA A 227 -3.22 11.98 0.50
C ALA A 227 -3.84 12.99 -0.48
N ARG A 228 -3.02 13.84 -1.12
CA ARG A 228 -3.48 14.74 -2.20
C ARG A 228 -4.05 13.96 -3.38
N GLY A 229 -3.47 12.81 -3.72
CA GLY A 229 -4.01 11.89 -4.73
C GLY A 229 -5.44 11.46 -4.41
N PHE A 230 -5.70 11.04 -3.18
CA PHE A 230 -7.03 10.66 -2.69
C PHE A 230 -8.03 11.84 -2.78
N GLU A 231 -7.64 13.04 -2.34
CA GLU A 231 -8.47 14.25 -2.42
C GLU A 231 -8.93 14.55 -3.86
N VAL A 232 -8.02 14.43 -4.84
CA VAL A 232 -8.37 14.67 -6.24
C VAL A 232 -9.32 13.60 -6.78
N LEU A 233 -9.14 12.32 -6.41
CA LEU A 233 -10.03 11.25 -6.84
C LEU A 233 -11.45 11.42 -6.27
N GLU A 234 -11.60 11.92 -5.03
CA GLU A 234 -12.91 12.22 -4.45
C GLU A 234 -13.66 13.31 -5.23
N GLU A 235 -12.94 14.38 -5.61
CA GLU A 235 -13.51 15.43 -6.44
C GLU A 235 -13.92 14.87 -7.82
N LEU A 236 -13.15 13.90 -8.33
CA LEU A 236 -13.33 13.32 -9.65
C LEU A 236 -14.52 12.36 -9.70
N GLU A 237 -14.73 11.56 -8.65
CA GLU A 237 -15.91 10.71 -8.48
C GLU A 237 -17.20 11.55 -8.53
N LYS A 238 -17.24 12.65 -7.76
CA LYS A 238 -18.36 13.62 -7.81
C LYS A 238 -18.54 14.25 -9.19
N ALA A 239 -17.46 14.49 -9.92
CA ALA A 239 -17.53 15.02 -11.29
C ALA A 239 -18.09 13.99 -12.28
N VAL A 240 -17.75 12.71 -12.10
CA VAL A 240 -18.28 11.59 -12.89
C VAL A 240 -19.76 11.40 -12.65
N ASP A 241 -20.20 11.39 -11.39
CA ASP A 241 -21.62 11.27 -11.02
C ASP A 241 -22.46 12.41 -11.60
N SER A 242 -21.93 13.64 -11.56
CA SER A 242 -22.58 14.82 -12.14
C SER A 242 -22.42 14.94 -13.66
N LYS A 243 -21.77 13.96 -14.32
CA LYS A 243 -21.52 13.90 -15.77
C LYS A 243 -20.82 15.16 -16.33
N ASN A 244 -20.02 15.86 -15.52
CA ASN A 244 -19.36 17.10 -15.90
C ASN A 244 -18.03 16.84 -16.64
N LYS A 245 -18.10 16.69 -17.96
CA LYS A 245 -16.93 16.37 -18.82
C LYS A 245 -15.76 17.35 -18.68
N LYS A 246 -16.03 18.66 -18.55
CA LYS A 246 -14.98 19.67 -18.39
C LYS A 246 -14.23 19.47 -17.08
N LYS A 247 -14.98 19.28 -15.99
CA LYS A 247 -14.42 19.04 -14.67
C LYS A 247 -13.68 17.71 -14.58
N MET A 248 -14.18 16.65 -15.23
CA MET A 248 -13.47 15.36 -15.33
C MET A 248 -12.08 15.53 -15.98
N MET A 249 -11.97 16.27 -17.08
CA MET A 249 -10.69 16.51 -17.77
C MET A 249 -9.73 17.36 -16.91
N GLU A 250 -10.24 18.41 -16.26
CA GLU A 250 -9.46 19.26 -15.37
C GLU A 250 -8.94 18.47 -14.16
N LEU A 251 -9.79 17.68 -13.51
CA LEU A 251 -9.41 16.86 -12.36
C LEU A 251 -8.52 15.68 -12.76
N SER A 252 -8.72 15.08 -13.94
CA SER A 252 -7.80 14.06 -14.46
C SER A 252 -6.40 14.65 -14.69
N SER A 253 -6.34 15.86 -15.23
CA SER A 253 -5.07 16.60 -15.38
C SER A 253 -4.44 16.92 -14.01
N LYS A 254 -5.26 17.33 -13.02
CA LYS A 254 -4.81 17.57 -11.63
C LYS A 254 -4.27 16.29 -11.01
N PHE A 255 -4.92 15.15 -11.19
CA PHE A 255 -4.50 13.86 -10.66
C PHE A 255 -3.14 13.44 -11.21
N TYR A 256 -2.95 13.45 -12.53
CA TYR A 256 -1.65 13.11 -13.14
C TYR A 256 -0.54 14.12 -12.84
N THR A 257 -0.93 15.36 -12.49
CA THR A 257 0.01 16.36 -11.98
C THR A 257 0.51 15.98 -10.58
N VAL A 258 -0.39 15.54 -9.70
CA VAL A 258 -0.05 15.10 -8.33
C VAL A 258 0.68 13.76 -8.37
N ILE A 259 0.21 12.80 -9.16
CA ILE A 259 0.80 11.47 -9.29
C ILE A 259 1.35 11.32 -10.71
N PRO A 260 2.65 11.59 -10.95
CA PRO A 260 3.26 11.43 -12.26
C PRO A 260 3.05 10.04 -12.86
N HIS A 261 2.42 10.02 -14.03
CA HIS A 261 2.27 8.82 -14.84
C HIS A 261 3.06 8.96 -16.13
N ASP A 262 3.65 7.87 -16.58
CA ASP A 262 4.29 7.73 -17.88
C ASP A 262 3.31 7.13 -18.90
N PHE A 263 2.75 7.99 -19.75
CA PHE A 263 1.88 7.57 -20.85
C PHE A 263 2.62 7.40 -22.19
N GLY A 264 3.96 7.43 -22.17
CA GLY A 264 4.77 7.61 -23.37
C GLY A 264 4.30 8.84 -24.13
N ARG A 265 4.29 8.79 -25.47
CA ARG A 265 3.84 9.93 -26.32
C ARG A 265 2.33 10.06 -26.48
N ARG A 266 1.53 9.18 -25.86
CA ARG A 266 0.06 9.22 -25.92
C ARG A 266 -0.50 10.35 -25.08
N VAL A 267 -1.68 10.84 -25.45
CA VAL A 267 -2.43 11.78 -24.63
C VAL A 267 -2.82 11.07 -23.32
N PRO A 268 -2.59 11.67 -22.14
CA PRO A 268 -3.06 11.09 -20.89
C PRO A 268 -4.58 10.87 -20.93
N PRO A 269 -5.10 9.70 -20.54
CA PRO A 269 -6.53 9.39 -20.68
C PRO A 269 -7.37 10.23 -19.72
N VAL A 270 -8.60 10.57 -20.11
CA VAL A 270 -9.55 11.17 -19.17
C VAL A 270 -10.13 10.06 -18.30
N MET A 271 -10.19 10.28 -16.99
CA MET A 271 -10.90 9.40 -16.08
C MET A 271 -12.38 9.79 -16.09
N ASP A 272 -13.20 9.01 -16.80
CA ASP A 272 -14.61 9.33 -17.08
C ASP A 272 -15.59 8.24 -16.62
N THR A 273 -15.09 7.16 -16.04
CA THR A 273 -15.89 6.07 -15.46
C THR A 273 -15.49 5.81 -14.01
N LEU A 274 -16.45 5.38 -13.20
CA LEU A 274 -16.21 5.00 -11.80
C LEU A 274 -15.21 3.83 -11.70
N GLU A 275 -15.16 2.95 -12.69
CA GLU A 275 -14.24 1.82 -12.70
C GLU A 275 -12.78 2.26 -12.83
N ILE A 276 -12.48 3.23 -13.70
CA ILE A 276 -11.13 3.81 -13.81
C ILE A 276 -10.72 4.48 -12.49
N ILE A 277 -11.64 5.19 -11.84
CA ILE A 277 -11.39 5.86 -10.56
C ILE A 277 -11.02 4.84 -9.48
N ARG A 278 -11.77 3.73 -9.38
CA ARG A 278 -11.48 2.65 -8.43
C ARG A 278 -10.12 2.03 -8.68
N GLN A 279 -9.76 1.76 -9.93
CA GLN A 279 -8.42 1.26 -10.26
C GLN A 279 -7.32 2.23 -9.81
N LYS A 280 -7.57 3.55 -9.86
CA LYS A 280 -6.63 4.56 -9.34
C LYS A 280 -6.62 4.66 -7.81
N TYR A 281 -7.74 4.41 -7.13
CA TYR A 281 -7.74 4.23 -5.68
C TYR A 281 -6.91 3.00 -5.29
N ASP A 282 -7.13 1.85 -5.93
CA ASP A 282 -6.35 0.63 -5.69
C ASP A 282 -4.85 0.85 -5.91
N MET A 283 -4.50 1.61 -6.97
CA MET A 283 -3.12 2.02 -7.21
C MET A 283 -2.54 2.84 -6.03
N LEU A 284 -3.26 3.87 -5.55
CA LEU A 284 -2.79 4.68 -4.41
C LEU A 284 -2.64 3.84 -3.13
N LEU A 285 -3.50 2.83 -2.94
CA LEU A 285 -3.39 1.90 -1.82
C LEU A 285 -2.12 1.05 -1.92
N VAL A 286 -1.84 0.48 -3.09
CA VAL A 286 -0.60 -0.27 -3.31
C VAL A 286 0.63 0.61 -3.08
N LEU A 287 0.59 1.87 -3.54
CA LEU A 287 1.65 2.82 -3.29
C LEU A 287 1.87 3.13 -1.80
N GLY A 288 0.79 3.30 -1.03
CA GLY A 288 0.87 3.47 0.41
C GLY A 288 1.49 2.26 1.11
N ASP A 289 1.22 1.06 0.62
CA ASP A 289 1.75 -0.19 1.19
C ASP A 289 3.22 -0.40 0.85
N ILE A 290 3.64 0.01 -0.34
CA ILE A 290 5.05 0.07 -0.72
C ILE A 290 5.82 1.06 0.18
N GLU A 291 5.23 2.21 0.53
CA GLU A 291 5.84 3.17 1.46
C GLU A 291 6.00 2.60 2.87
N ILE A 292 5.01 1.83 3.35
CA ILE A 292 5.11 1.10 4.62
C ILE A 292 6.27 0.11 4.56
N ALA A 293 6.39 -0.68 3.50
CA ALA A 293 7.46 -1.66 3.34
C ALA A 293 8.85 -0.98 3.38
N GLN A 294 9.03 0.16 2.73
CA GLN A 294 10.27 0.93 2.78
C GLN A 294 10.55 1.54 4.15
N THR A 295 9.51 1.94 4.87
CA THR A 295 9.69 2.42 6.25
C THR A 295 10.23 1.30 7.14
N LEU A 296 9.81 0.05 6.92
CA LEU A 296 10.39 -1.12 7.60
C LEU A 296 11.87 -1.31 7.23
N GLU A 297 12.24 -1.16 5.95
CA GLU A 297 13.65 -1.22 5.52
C GLU A 297 14.52 -0.14 6.19
N LYS A 298 14.01 1.09 6.30
CA LYS A 298 14.71 2.17 7.03
C LYS A 298 14.84 1.87 8.53
N GLU A 299 13.88 1.15 9.12
CA GLU A 299 13.98 0.67 10.51
C GLU A 299 15.06 -0.41 10.66
N LYS A 300 15.21 -1.29 9.66
CA LYS A 300 16.26 -2.32 9.60
C LYS A 300 17.65 -1.69 9.63
N GLU A 301 17.90 -0.68 8.80
CA GLU A 301 19.19 0.04 8.73
C GLU A 301 19.56 0.67 10.08
N LYS A 302 18.58 1.25 10.78
CA LYS A 302 18.77 1.80 12.14
C LYS A 302 19.07 0.74 13.19
N ILE A 303 18.62 -0.49 13.00
CA ILE A 303 18.92 -1.60 13.90
C ILE A 303 20.32 -2.15 13.61
N ALA A 304 20.66 -2.32 12.33
CA ALA A 304 21.97 -2.83 11.89
C ALA A 304 23.13 -1.85 12.15
N SER A 305 22.86 -0.54 12.18
CA SER A 305 23.86 0.51 12.47
C SER A 305 24.17 0.70 13.96
N LYS A 306 23.50 -0.03 14.86
CA LYS A 306 23.84 -0.01 16.29
C LYS A 306 25.06 -0.89 16.53
N ASP A 307 26.07 -0.35 17.22
CA ASP A 307 27.22 -1.13 17.70
C ASP A 307 26.78 -2.19 18.71
N SER A 308 26.47 -3.40 18.22
CA SER A 308 26.30 -4.60 19.03
C SER A 308 27.43 -5.59 18.76
N ALA A 309 27.86 -6.29 19.81
CA ALA A 309 28.95 -7.28 19.75
C ALA A 309 28.67 -8.45 18.79
N LYS A 310 27.40 -8.68 18.44
CA LYS A 310 26.94 -9.59 17.38
C LYS A 310 25.78 -8.94 16.63
N GLN A 311 25.79 -9.03 15.31
CA GLN A 311 24.72 -8.50 14.45
C GLN A 311 23.80 -9.65 14.05
N PRO A 312 22.47 -9.53 14.25
CA PRO A 312 21.51 -10.52 13.79
C PRO A 312 21.53 -10.60 12.26
N HIS A 313 21.15 -11.75 11.71
CA HIS A 313 21.09 -11.92 10.26
C HIS A 313 20.06 -10.95 9.64
N PRO A 314 20.33 -10.32 8.48
CA PRO A 314 19.43 -9.33 7.88
C PRO A 314 17.99 -9.81 7.69
N LEU A 315 17.81 -11.07 7.29
CA LEU A 315 16.47 -11.67 7.14
C LEU A 315 15.75 -11.90 8.48
N ASP A 316 16.49 -12.15 9.57
CA ASP A 316 15.89 -12.26 10.90
C ASP A 316 15.35 -10.88 11.35
N ILE A 317 16.05 -9.80 10.99
CA ILE A 317 15.56 -8.43 11.24
C ILE A 317 14.28 -8.17 10.44
N ASP A 318 14.30 -8.45 9.13
CA ASP A 318 13.13 -8.29 8.24
C ASP A 318 11.92 -9.06 8.77
N TYR A 319 12.11 -10.31 9.17
CA TYR A 319 11.07 -11.14 9.77
C TYR A 319 10.48 -10.53 11.04
N ASN A 320 11.32 -10.08 11.97
CA ASN A 320 10.88 -9.48 13.22
C ASN A 320 10.14 -8.15 12.99
N LEU A 321 10.52 -7.39 11.96
CA LEU A 321 9.86 -6.15 11.58
C LEU A 321 8.42 -6.37 11.10
N LEU A 322 8.10 -7.53 10.52
CA LEU A 322 6.73 -7.88 10.11
C LEU A 322 5.79 -8.04 11.30
N LYS A 323 6.29 -8.34 12.51
CA LYS A 323 5.47 -8.61 13.71
C LYS A 323 4.37 -9.67 13.45
N CYS A 324 4.71 -10.68 12.66
CA CYS A 324 3.84 -11.78 12.30
C CYS A 324 4.63 -13.09 12.44
N GLU A 325 4.15 -13.99 13.28
CA GLU A 325 4.70 -15.34 13.38
C GLU A 325 4.26 -16.14 12.15
N LEU A 326 5.20 -16.77 11.46
CA LEU A 326 4.97 -17.66 10.33
C LEU A 326 5.53 -19.04 10.68
N LYS A 327 4.71 -20.08 10.54
CA LYS A 327 5.11 -21.45 10.75
C LYS A 327 4.82 -22.27 9.49
N LEU A 328 5.86 -22.76 8.85
CA LEU A 328 5.74 -23.60 7.67
C LEU A 328 4.96 -24.87 8.00
N LEU A 329 3.95 -25.19 7.19
CA LEU A 329 3.18 -26.41 7.32
C LEU A 329 3.88 -27.58 6.61
N ASP A 330 3.92 -28.73 7.28
CA ASP A 330 4.37 -29.98 6.68
C ASP A 330 3.36 -30.41 5.59
N PRO A 331 3.79 -30.65 4.34
CA PRO A 331 2.94 -31.17 3.26
C PRO A 331 2.20 -32.47 3.61
N LYS A 332 2.72 -33.26 4.55
CA LYS A 332 2.09 -34.51 5.01
C LYS A 332 1.00 -34.29 6.05
N SER A 333 0.92 -33.10 6.65
CA SER A 333 -0.04 -32.79 7.70
C SER A 333 -1.49 -32.82 7.19
N LYS A 334 -2.43 -33.15 8.07
CA LYS A 334 -3.87 -33.15 7.73
C LYS A 334 -4.34 -31.75 7.32
N GLU A 335 -3.84 -30.73 8.01
CA GLU A 335 -4.15 -29.33 7.74
C GLU A 335 -3.70 -28.93 6.34
N TYR A 336 -2.46 -29.23 5.95
CA TYR A 336 -1.96 -28.95 4.60
C TYR A 336 -2.84 -29.60 3.52
N LYS A 337 -3.20 -30.88 3.69
CA LYS A 337 -4.03 -31.61 2.71
C LYS A 337 -5.44 -31.01 2.53
N ILE A 338 -6.02 -30.47 3.60
CA ILE A 338 -7.31 -29.76 3.54
C ILE A 338 -7.17 -28.49 2.69
N LEU A 339 -6.09 -27.72 2.90
CA LEU A 339 -5.84 -26.48 2.16
C LEU A 339 -5.46 -26.75 0.70
N GLU A 340 -4.70 -27.81 0.45
CA GLU A 340 -4.38 -28.30 -0.90
C GLU A 340 -5.65 -28.70 -1.66
N THR A 341 -6.53 -29.46 -1.02
CA THR A 341 -7.83 -29.85 -1.59
C THR A 341 -8.69 -28.62 -1.85
N TYR A 342 -8.76 -27.67 -0.91
CA TYR A 342 -9.52 -26.43 -1.10
C TYR A 342 -9.02 -25.63 -2.31
N THR A 343 -7.70 -25.48 -2.44
CA THR A 343 -7.05 -24.78 -3.55
C THR A 343 -7.35 -25.46 -4.90
N LYS A 344 -7.22 -26.80 -4.95
CA LYS A 344 -7.42 -27.59 -6.16
C LYS A 344 -8.88 -27.63 -6.62
N GLU A 345 -9.80 -27.90 -5.70
CA GLU A 345 -11.21 -28.14 -6.04
C GLU A 345 -11.95 -26.84 -6.37
N THR A 346 -11.55 -25.71 -5.77
CA THR A 346 -12.15 -24.38 -6.03
C THR A 346 -11.32 -23.49 -6.97
N GLY A 347 -10.19 -24.01 -7.44
CA GLY A 347 -9.37 -23.39 -8.49
C GLY A 347 -9.95 -23.58 -9.89
N ASN A 348 -9.34 -22.94 -10.88
CA ASN A 348 -9.77 -23.08 -12.27
C ASN A 348 -9.23 -24.40 -12.85
N LYS A 349 -10.08 -25.42 -13.02
CA LYS A 349 -9.65 -26.73 -13.55
C LYS A 349 -9.31 -26.62 -15.04
N GLY A 350 -8.02 -26.47 -15.36
CA GLY A 350 -7.51 -26.43 -16.73
C GLY A 350 -7.64 -25.08 -17.44
N GLY A 351 -7.95 -24.01 -16.71
CA GLY A 351 -8.03 -22.66 -17.26
C GLY A 351 -6.74 -21.84 -17.12
N TRP A 352 -6.81 -20.55 -17.42
CA TRP A 352 -5.73 -19.59 -17.22
C TRP A 352 -5.44 -19.39 -15.72
N ARG A 353 -4.16 -19.33 -15.33
CA ARG A 353 -3.68 -19.14 -13.95
C ARG A 353 -4.13 -20.19 -12.93
N VAL A 354 -3.74 -21.46 -13.14
CA VAL A 354 -3.98 -22.53 -12.16
C VAL A 354 -2.93 -22.46 -11.05
N PRO A 355 -3.30 -22.16 -9.79
CA PRO A 355 -2.33 -22.04 -8.71
C PRO A 355 -1.70 -23.39 -8.38
N LYS A 356 -0.37 -23.45 -8.47
CA LYS A 356 0.43 -24.56 -7.96
C LYS A 356 1.02 -24.15 -6.62
N ILE A 357 0.59 -24.80 -5.55
CA ILE A 357 1.10 -24.52 -4.20
C ILE A 357 2.59 -24.86 -4.14
N LYS A 358 3.41 -23.91 -3.70
CA LYS A 358 4.81 -24.14 -3.33
C LYS A 358 4.92 -24.44 -1.85
N HIS A 359 4.39 -23.52 -1.04
CA HIS A 359 4.51 -23.53 0.41
C HIS A 359 3.26 -22.92 1.06
N ILE A 360 2.95 -23.38 2.26
CA ILE A 360 1.88 -22.84 3.10
C ILE A 360 2.46 -22.58 4.48
N TRP A 361 2.23 -21.40 5.02
CA TRP A 361 2.52 -21.05 6.40
C TRP A 361 1.22 -20.85 7.15
N SER A 362 1.10 -21.44 8.35
CA SER A 362 0.18 -20.90 9.33
C SER A 362 0.77 -19.60 9.88
N MET A 363 -0.09 -18.64 10.18
CA MET A 363 0.35 -17.31 10.59
C MET A 363 -0.40 -16.78 11.80
N ARG A 364 0.29 -15.96 12.57
CA ARG A 364 -0.28 -15.28 13.73
C ARG A 364 0.31 -13.89 13.86
N ARG A 365 -0.50 -12.89 13.52
CA ARG A 365 -0.11 -11.47 13.57
C ARG A 365 -0.28 -10.90 14.98
N ASP A 366 0.66 -10.06 15.41
CA ASP A 366 0.62 -9.42 16.72
C ASP A 366 -0.65 -8.56 16.91
N GLY A 367 -1.36 -8.80 18.01
CA GLY A 367 -2.57 -8.09 18.40
C GLY A 367 -3.85 -8.45 17.62
N GLU A 368 -3.77 -9.29 16.58
CA GLU A 368 -4.95 -9.66 15.79
C GLU A 368 -5.94 -10.52 16.58
N ASP A 369 -5.41 -11.43 17.41
CA ASP A 369 -6.19 -12.27 18.32
C ASP A 369 -7.01 -11.42 19.31
N LYS A 370 -6.44 -10.32 19.81
CA LYS A 370 -7.11 -9.42 20.76
C LYS A 370 -8.31 -8.72 20.13
N ARG A 371 -8.19 -8.22 18.89
CA ARG A 371 -9.32 -7.59 18.19
C ARG A 371 -10.37 -8.60 17.75
N PHE A 372 -9.94 -9.79 17.32
CA PHE A 372 -10.83 -10.82 16.81
C PHE A 372 -11.72 -11.45 17.89
N LYS A 373 -11.26 -11.48 19.16
CA LYS A 373 -12.05 -11.91 20.34
C LYS A 373 -13.38 -11.17 20.51
N ALA A 374 -13.52 -9.95 19.97
CA ALA A 374 -14.79 -9.23 19.97
C ALA A 374 -15.93 -10.03 19.30
N HIS A 375 -15.58 -10.96 18.42
CA HIS A 375 -16.51 -11.73 17.61
C HIS A 375 -16.68 -13.17 18.11
N ASP A 376 -16.14 -13.56 19.27
CA ASP A 376 -16.17 -14.94 19.78
C ASP A 376 -17.57 -15.58 19.86
N LYS A 377 -18.62 -14.77 19.99
CA LYS A 377 -20.02 -15.22 20.02
C LYS A 377 -20.56 -15.61 18.64
N ILE A 378 -19.94 -15.13 17.56
CA ILE A 378 -20.31 -15.48 16.18
C ILE A 378 -19.89 -16.93 15.93
N THR A 379 -20.86 -17.77 15.57
CA THR A 379 -20.65 -19.19 15.28
C THR A 379 -20.46 -19.48 13.79
N ASN A 380 -21.11 -18.71 12.91
CA ASN A 380 -20.91 -18.82 11.46
C ASN A 380 -19.53 -18.26 11.08
N ARG A 381 -18.56 -19.17 10.94
CA ARG A 381 -17.16 -18.88 10.63
C ARG A 381 -16.73 -19.70 9.42
N LYS A 382 -16.10 -19.05 8.45
CA LYS A 382 -15.64 -19.68 7.22
C LYS A 382 -14.22 -19.27 6.91
N LEU A 383 -13.43 -20.21 6.39
CA LEU A 383 -12.10 -19.95 5.87
C LEU A 383 -12.21 -19.52 4.41
N LEU A 384 -11.81 -18.30 4.10
CA LEU A 384 -12.03 -17.68 2.79
C LEU A 384 -10.76 -17.09 2.19
N TRP A 385 -10.70 -17.12 0.86
CA TRP A 385 -9.56 -16.64 0.07
C TRP A 385 -9.54 -15.12 -0.03
N HIS A 386 -8.33 -14.57 -0.01
CA HIS A 386 -8.03 -13.20 -0.37
C HIS A 386 -6.74 -13.18 -1.21
N GLY A 387 -6.86 -12.84 -2.50
CA GLY A 387 -5.72 -12.68 -3.40
C GLY A 387 -5.25 -11.23 -3.43
N THR A 388 -3.95 -11.01 -3.55
CA THR A 388 -3.38 -9.66 -3.54
C THR A 388 -2.12 -9.53 -4.39
N ASN A 389 -1.63 -8.30 -4.55
CA ASN A 389 -0.33 -8.03 -5.16
C ASN A 389 0.80 -8.43 -4.21
N VAL A 390 1.82 -9.14 -4.68
CA VAL A 390 2.98 -9.51 -3.84
C VAL A 390 3.65 -8.25 -3.23
N ALA A 391 3.60 -7.12 -3.94
CA ALA A 391 4.12 -5.83 -3.48
C ALA A 391 3.46 -5.26 -2.20
N VAL A 392 2.30 -5.77 -1.79
CA VAL A 392 1.63 -5.28 -0.56
C VAL A 392 1.69 -6.29 0.59
N VAL A 393 2.28 -7.47 0.37
CA VAL A 393 2.30 -8.55 1.36
C VAL A 393 3.02 -8.13 2.64
N ALA A 394 4.17 -7.45 2.55
CA ALA A 394 4.89 -6.98 3.74
C ALA A 394 4.03 -6.03 4.60
N ALA A 395 3.29 -5.11 3.96
CA ALA A 395 2.39 -4.20 4.65
C ALA A 395 1.18 -4.92 5.28
N ILE A 396 0.61 -5.91 4.60
CA ILE A 396 -0.48 -6.76 5.11
C ILE A 396 -0.01 -7.60 6.30
N LEU A 397 1.19 -8.19 6.24
CA LEU A 397 1.75 -8.95 7.36
C LEU A 397 1.96 -8.05 8.59
N LYS A 398 2.37 -6.80 8.38
CA LYS A 398 2.56 -5.81 9.46
C LYS A 398 1.25 -5.31 10.07
N SER A 399 0.31 -4.90 9.22
CA SER A 399 -0.84 -4.08 9.62
C SER A 399 -2.16 -4.86 9.62
N GLY A 400 -2.19 -6.02 8.97
CA GLY A 400 -3.41 -6.77 8.65
C GLY A 400 -4.14 -6.22 7.42
N LEU A 401 -5.20 -6.93 7.03
CA LEU A 401 -6.15 -6.45 6.03
C LEU A 401 -6.91 -5.23 6.58
N ARG A 402 -6.96 -4.15 5.78
CA ARG A 402 -7.56 -2.88 6.17
C ARG A 402 -8.77 -2.54 5.32
N ILE A 403 -9.74 -1.84 5.92
CA ILE A 403 -10.83 -1.20 5.19
C ILE A 403 -10.40 0.22 4.94
N MET A 404 -10.09 0.51 3.68
CA MET A 404 -9.74 1.87 3.29
C MET A 404 -11.02 2.60 2.87
N PRO A 405 -11.17 3.90 3.18
CA PRO A 405 -12.37 4.66 2.88
C PRO A 405 -12.80 4.65 1.40
N HIS A 406 -11.83 4.40 0.51
CA HIS A 406 -12.02 4.26 -0.93
C HIS A 406 -11.73 2.86 -1.47
N SER A 407 -11.26 1.93 -0.63
CA SER A 407 -11.27 0.53 -1.07
C SER A 407 -12.73 0.19 -1.24
N GLY A 408 -13.09 -0.21 -2.45
CA GLY A 408 -14.48 -0.42 -2.81
C GLY A 408 -14.57 -1.20 -4.09
N GLY A 409 -15.32 -2.29 -4.04
CA GLY A 409 -15.61 -3.10 -5.21
C GLY A 409 -17.05 -2.93 -5.61
N ARG A 410 -17.60 -4.03 -6.13
CA ARG A 410 -18.99 -4.15 -6.55
C ARG A 410 -19.99 -4.09 -5.39
N VAL A 411 -19.50 -4.10 -4.17
CA VAL A 411 -20.28 -4.25 -2.92
C VAL A 411 -19.79 -3.25 -1.83
N GLY A 412 -19.22 -2.13 -2.26
CA GLY A 412 -18.82 -1.02 -1.39
C GLY A 412 -17.55 -1.26 -0.56
N SER A 413 -17.40 -0.52 0.52
CA SER A 413 -16.13 -0.40 1.27
C SER A 413 -16.03 -1.39 2.42
N GLY A 414 -15.56 -2.59 2.11
CA GLY A 414 -15.27 -3.64 3.09
C GLY A 414 -14.09 -4.51 2.68
N ILE A 415 -13.81 -5.55 3.47
CA ILE A 415 -12.80 -6.54 3.13
C ILE A 415 -13.47 -7.65 2.31
N TYR A 416 -12.95 -7.86 1.10
CA TYR A 416 -13.45 -8.83 0.15
C TYR A 416 -12.77 -10.17 0.31
N PHE A 417 -13.58 -11.22 0.37
CA PHE A 417 -13.16 -12.60 0.36
C PHE A 417 -13.93 -13.42 -0.67
N ALA A 418 -13.36 -14.54 -1.09
CA ALA A 418 -14.02 -15.49 -1.98
C ALA A 418 -13.98 -16.91 -1.40
N SER A 419 -15.06 -17.67 -1.62
CA SER A 419 -15.07 -19.13 -1.39
C SER A 419 -14.41 -19.89 -2.53
N GLU A 420 -14.28 -19.28 -3.70
CA GLU A 420 -13.63 -19.89 -4.85
C GLU A 420 -12.21 -19.35 -5.01
N ASN A 421 -11.21 -20.23 -4.98
CA ASN A 421 -9.81 -19.85 -5.13
C ASN A 421 -9.55 -19.10 -6.45
N SER A 422 -10.15 -19.57 -7.55
CA SER A 422 -9.99 -18.96 -8.89
C SER A 422 -10.37 -17.46 -8.93
N LYS A 423 -11.42 -17.07 -8.20
CA LYS A 423 -11.84 -15.66 -8.07
C LYS A 423 -10.73 -14.82 -7.44
N SER A 424 -10.21 -15.28 -6.30
CA SER A 424 -9.12 -14.59 -5.59
C SER A 424 -7.81 -14.61 -6.39
N ALA A 425 -7.51 -15.69 -7.10
CA ALA A 425 -6.31 -15.80 -7.95
C ALA A 425 -6.29 -14.74 -9.08
N GLY A 426 -7.45 -14.26 -9.53
CA GLY A 426 -7.56 -13.14 -10.47
C GLY A 426 -7.01 -11.80 -9.95
N TYR A 427 -7.02 -11.62 -8.62
CA TYR A 427 -6.48 -10.43 -7.96
C TYR A 427 -4.98 -10.55 -7.67
N VAL A 428 -4.40 -11.74 -7.84
CA VAL A 428 -2.97 -11.92 -7.62
C VAL A 428 -2.18 -11.21 -8.72
N ARG A 429 -1.20 -10.41 -8.30
CA ARG A 429 -0.17 -9.85 -9.17
C ARG A 429 1.16 -10.45 -8.74
N CYS A 430 1.68 -11.34 -9.58
CA CYS A 430 2.88 -12.12 -9.30
C CYS A 430 4.15 -11.28 -9.42
N ALA A 431 5.18 -11.68 -8.68
CA ALA A 431 6.56 -11.30 -8.95
C ALA A 431 7.19 -12.45 -9.76
N GLY A 432 7.44 -12.21 -11.05
CA GLY A 432 7.66 -13.31 -12.00
C GLY A 432 6.43 -14.21 -12.07
N ASN A 433 6.60 -15.51 -11.82
CA ASN A 433 5.49 -16.48 -11.78
C ASN A 433 4.97 -16.75 -10.36
N THR A 434 5.63 -16.23 -9.32
CA THR A 434 5.25 -16.50 -7.93
C THR A 434 4.27 -15.46 -7.41
N GLY A 435 3.16 -15.94 -6.87
CA GLY A 435 2.10 -15.15 -6.25
C GLY A 435 1.85 -15.55 -4.80
N ILE A 436 1.13 -14.68 -4.08
CA ILE A 436 0.76 -14.89 -2.68
C ILE A 436 -0.74 -14.72 -2.52
N MET A 437 -1.35 -15.62 -1.77
CA MET A 437 -2.76 -15.59 -1.39
C MET A 437 -2.88 -15.81 0.11
N PHE A 438 -3.92 -15.25 0.72
CA PHE A 438 -4.25 -15.45 2.12
C PHE A 438 -5.51 -16.28 2.28
N LEU A 439 -5.55 -17.08 3.33
CA LEU A 439 -6.76 -17.69 3.86
C LEU A 439 -7.05 -17.11 5.23
N ASN A 440 -8.26 -16.59 5.36
CA ASN A 440 -8.68 -15.81 6.51
C ASN A 440 -9.85 -16.52 7.18
N GLU A 441 -9.81 -16.61 8.51
CA GLU A 441 -10.98 -16.94 9.29
C GLU A 441 -11.87 -15.70 9.35
N VAL A 442 -13.05 -15.80 8.75
CA VAL A 442 -14.01 -14.69 8.70
C VAL A 442 -15.21 -15.02 9.56
N ALA A 443 -15.50 -14.17 10.54
CA ALA A 443 -16.68 -14.25 11.39
C ALA A 443 -17.89 -13.62 10.67
N LEU A 444 -18.57 -14.44 9.87
CA LEU A 444 -19.66 -14.02 8.99
C LEU A 444 -20.96 -13.70 9.74
N GLY A 445 -21.24 -14.43 10.82
CA GLY A 445 -22.46 -14.20 11.61
C GLY A 445 -23.74 -14.32 10.78
N LYS A 446 -24.67 -13.40 10.98
CA LYS A 446 -25.92 -13.35 10.20
C LYS A 446 -25.67 -12.70 8.84
N GLU A 447 -25.96 -13.45 7.79
CA GLU A 447 -25.64 -13.09 6.41
C GLU A 447 -26.77 -12.30 5.74
N HIS A 448 -26.44 -11.18 5.11
CA HIS A 448 -27.34 -10.49 4.17
C HIS A 448 -26.94 -10.83 2.74
N HIS A 449 -27.87 -11.34 1.92
CA HIS A 449 -27.57 -11.77 0.56
C HIS A 449 -28.01 -10.73 -0.46
N ILE A 450 -27.15 -10.43 -1.42
CA ILE A 450 -27.44 -9.54 -2.55
C ILE A 450 -27.15 -10.24 -3.88
N THR A 451 -27.78 -9.77 -4.95
CA THR A 451 -27.61 -10.30 -6.32
C THR A 451 -27.27 -9.23 -7.35
N MET A 452 -27.19 -7.96 -6.92
CA MET A 452 -26.86 -6.82 -7.77
C MET A 452 -25.74 -6.01 -7.10
N ASP A 453 -24.95 -5.34 -7.92
CA ASP A 453 -23.88 -4.46 -7.45
C ASP A 453 -24.48 -3.32 -6.61
N ASP A 454 -23.88 -3.09 -5.44
CA ASP A 454 -24.17 -1.92 -4.62
C ASP A 454 -22.84 -1.39 -4.05
N TRP A 455 -22.26 -0.47 -4.80
CA TRP A 455 -20.99 0.15 -4.42
C TRP A 455 -21.11 1.17 -3.28
N THR A 456 -22.32 1.50 -2.83
CA THR A 456 -22.55 2.52 -1.80
C THR A 456 -22.43 1.97 -0.38
N LEU A 457 -22.39 0.65 -0.24
CA LEU A 457 -22.36 -0.05 1.04
C LEU A 457 -21.10 0.28 1.83
N LYS A 458 -21.28 0.65 3.11
CA LYS A 458 -20.19 0.91 4.07
C LYS A 458 -20.34 0.11 5.36
N ALA A 459 -21.44 -0.63 5.47
CA ALA A 459 -21.77 -1.49 6.60
C ALA A 459 -22.77 -2.55 6.13
N ALA A 460 -22.84 -3.67 6.84
CA ALA A 460 -23.94 -4.60 6.69
C ALA A 460 -25.27 -3.93 7.15
N PRO A 461 -26.43 -4.27 6.55
CA PRO A 461 -27.71 -3.74 6.99
C PRO A 461 -28.00 -4.06 8.46
N SER A 462 -28.85 -3.24 9.10
CA SER A 462 -29.18 -3.41 10.52
C SER A 462 -29.61 -4.85 10.85
N GLY A 463 -28.96 -5.42 11.86
CA GLY A 463 -29.21 -6.79 12.31
C GLY A 463 -28.49 -7.88 11.53
N TYR A 464 -27.63 -7.54 10.57
CA TYR A 464 -26.72 -8.45 9.87
C TYR A 464 -25.25 -8.13 10.19
N ASP A 465 -24.40 -9.15 10.12
CA ASP A 465 -22.98 -9.05 10.44
C ASP A 465 -22.10 -8.96 9.19
N CYS A 466 -22.58 -9.49 8.06
CA CYS A 466 -21.85 -9.53 6.79
C CYS A 466 -22.79 -9.40 5.59
N ILE A 467 -22.20 -9.15 4.41
CA ILE A 467 -22.89 -9.23 3.12
C ILE A 467 -22.26 -10.34 2.29
N ILE A 468 -23.11 -11.12 1.62
CA ILE A 468 -22.68 -12.11 0.64
C ILE A 468 -23.35 -11.76 -0.69
N ALA A 469 -22.55 -11.33 -1.65
CA ALA A 469 -22.99 -11.23 -3.03
C ALA A 469 -23.01 -12.63 -3.63
N LYS A 470 -24.21 -13.16 -3.89
CA LYS A 470 -24.39 -14.56 -4.28
C LYS A 470 -24.04 -14.76 -5.75
N GLY A 471 -23.04 -15.60 -6.02
CA GLY A 471 -22.62 -15.96 -7.37
C GLY A 471 -23.58 -16.89 -8.11
N TRP A 472 -23.31 -17.14 -9.39
CA TRP A 472 -23.92 -18.26 -10.12
C TRP A 472 -23.41 -19.59 -9.62
N THR A 473 -22.21 -19.64 -9.05
CA THR A 473 -21.59 -20.84 -8.49
C THR A 473 -21.23 -20.67 -7.01
N GLU A 474 -21.16 -21.80 -6.31
CA GLU A 474 -20.61 -21.90 -4.95
C GLU A 474 -20.03 -23.31 -4.78
N PRO A 475 -18.91 -23.49 -4.05
CA PRO A 475 -18.41 -24.82 -3.70
C PRO A 475 -19.51 -25.69 -3.08
N ASP A 476 -19.58 -26.98 -3.45
CA ASP A 476 -20.59 -27.92 -2.92
C ASP A 476 -20.55 -27.98 -1.38
N PRO A 477 -21.57 -27.44 -0.68
CA PRO A 477 -21.58 -27.38 0.79
C PRO A 477 -21.60 -28.77 1.44
N LYS A 478 -22.01 -29.82 0.70
CA LYS A 478 -22.02 -31.20 1.20
C LYS A 478 -20.61 -31.77 1.35
N LYS A 479 -19.63 -31.16 0.72
CA LYS A 479 -18.21 -31.54 0.80
C LYS A 479 -17.45 -30.74 1.84
N ASP A 480 -18.06 -29.71 2.42
CA ASP A 480 -17.41 -28.87 3.42
C ASP A 480 -16.83 -29.71 4.56
N THR A 481 -15.61 -29.34 4.96
CA THR A 481 -14.97 -29.88 6.15
C THR A 481 -14.86 -28.79 7.21
N LYS A 482 -14.43 -29.17 8.41
CA LYS A 482 -14.20 -28.24 9.51
C LYS A 482 -12.78 -28.39 10.03
N ILE A 483 -12.13 -27.25 10.26
CA ILE A 483 -10.90 -27.17 11.04
C ILE A 483 -11.18 -26.52 12.38
N LYS A 484 -10.45 -26.92 13.41
CA LYS A 484 -10.56 -26.34 14.74
C LYS A 484 -9.38 -25.41 14.98
N LEU A 485 -9.62 -24.10 14.99
CA LEU A 485 -8.60 -23.08 15.32
C LEU A 485 -9.07 -22.31 16.55
N ASP A 486 -8.19 -22.13 17.53
CA ASP A 486 -8.47 -21.44 18.80
C ASP A 486 -9.76 -21.89 19.51
N GLY A 487 -10.09 -23.19 19.39
CA GLY A 487 -11.28 -23.77 20.00
C GLY A 487 -12.59 -23.58 19.23
N LYS A 488 -12.58 -22.88 18.08
CA LYS A 488 -13.74 -22.65 17.22
C LYS A 488 -13.72 -23.58 16.01
N GLU A 489 -14.89 -24.05 15.60
CA GLU A 489 -15.05 -24.78 14.34
C GLU A 489 -15.19 -23.80 13.18
N ILE A 490 -14.39 -23.98 12.14
CA ILE A 490 -14.35 -23.11 10.97
C ILE A 490 -14.61 -23.96 9.74
N VAL A 491 -15.61 -23.55 8.96
CA VAL A 491 -15.99 -24.23 7.72
C VAL A 491 -14.93 -23.97 6.65
N VAL A 492 -14.45 -25.03 6.01
CA VAL A 492 -13.52 -24.98 4.89
C VAL A 492 -14.17 -25.67 3.70
N PRO A 493 -14.49 -24.94 2.62
CA PRO A 493 -15.00 -25.55 1.41
C PRO A 493 -14.03 -26.56 0.81
N GLN A 494 -14.54 -27.70 0.34
CA GLN A 494 -13.75 -28.74 -0.35
C GLN A 494 -14.40 -29.21 -1.66
N GLY A 495 -15.62 -28.74 -1.94
CA GLY A 495 -16.37 -29.11 -3.13
C GLY A 495 -15.92 -28.34 -4.36
N VAL A 496 -16.12 -28.96 -5.53
CA VAL A 496 -16.11 -28.21 -6.79
C VAL A 496 -17.26 -27.20 -6.80
N PRO A 497 -17.08 -26.01 -7.42
CA PRO A 497 -18.18 -25.07 -7.58
C PRO A 497 -19.33 -25.69 -8.38
N LEU A 498 -20.53 -25.65 -7.82
CA LEU A 498 -21.77 -26.09 -8.46
C LEU A 498 -22.64 -24.88 -8.81
N SER A 499 -23.43 -25.01 -9.87
CA SER A 499 -24.41 -23.99 -10.24
C SER A 499 -25.48 -23.85 -9.15
N GLN A 500 -25.69 -22.62 -8.71
CA GLN A 500 -26.75 -22.23 -7.79
C GLN A 500 -27.98 -21.83 -8.58
N ALA A 501 -28.92 -22.77 -8.80
CA ALA A 501 -30.12 -22.55 -9.63
C ALA A 501 -30.95 -21.32 -9.22
N ALA A 502 -30.92 -20.92 -7.95
CA ALA A 502 -31.60 -19.73 -7.46
C ALA A 502 -31.00 -18.42 -7.98
N TYR A 503 -29.71 -18.39 -8.33
CA TYR A 503 -28.94 -17.19 -8.67
C TYR A 503 -28.38 -17.22 -10.10
N ALA A 504 -28.31 -18.39 -10.73
CA ALA A 504 -27.86 -18.56 -12.11
C ALA A 504 -28.64 -17.62 -13.05
N ASN A 505 -27.93 -16.76 -13.79
CA ASN A 505 -28.47 -15.75 -14.70
C ASN A 505 -29.40 -14.69 -14.06
N LYS A 506 -29.49 -14.66 -12.73
CA LYS A 506 -30.26 -13.65 -11.97
C LYS A 506 -29.37 -12.73 -11.13
N SER A 507 -28.18 -13.21 -10.79
CA SER A 507 -27.16 -12.42 -10.12
C SER A 507 -26.23 -11.75 -11.13
N SER A 508 -25.78 -10.53 -10.85
CA SER A 508 -24.68 -9.89 -11.57
C SER A 508 -23.33 -10.56 -11.26
N PHE A 509 -23.26 -11.41 -10.24
CA PHE A 509 -22.03 -12.05 -9.78
C PHE A 509 -21.91 -13.47 -10.35
N SER A 510 -20.81 -13.77 -11.04
CA SER A 510 -20.53 -15.14 -11.51
C SER A 510 -20.11 -16.06 -10.36
N GLN A 511 -19.29 -15.56 -9.44
CA GLN A 511 -18.81 -16.28 -8.25
C GLN A 511 -19.13 -15.44 -7.01
N SER A 512 -19.39 -16.10 -5.86
CA SER A 512 -19.77 -15.40 -4.63
C SER A 512 -18.65 -14.52 -4.06
N GLU A 513 -19.01 -13.35 -3.54
CA GLU A 513 -18.12 -12.45 -2.79
C GLU A 513 -18.64 -12.31 -1.36
N TYR A 514 -17.76 -12.50 -0.37
CA TYR A 514 -18.06 -12.43 1.05
C TYR A 514 -17.43 -11.16 1.61
N LEU A 515 -18.23 -10.32 2.26
CA LEU A 515 -17.81 -9.02 2.74
C LEU A 515 -18.05 -8.83 4.22
N VAL A 516 -17.04 -8.31 4.89
CA VAL A 516 -17.14 -7.78 6.25
C VAL A 516 -16.73 -6.31 6.25
N TYR A 517 -17.40 -5.53 7.10
CA TYR A 517 -17.24 -4.07 7.17
C TYR A 517 -16.52 -3.62 8.45
N LYS A 518 -15.91 -4.56 9.17
CA LYS A 518 -15.03 -4.31 10.31
C LYS A 518 -13.77 -5.12 10.15
N GLU A 519 -12.61 -4.48 10.30
CA GLU A 519 -11.32 -5.18 10.22
C GLU A 519 -11.20 -6.26 11.31
N SER A 520 -11.83 -6.04 12.45
CA SER A 520 -11.87 -7.00 13.55
C SER A 520 -12.62 -8.30 13.23
N GLN A 521 -13.44 -8.37 12.17
CA GLN A 521 -14.22 -9.57 11.80
C GLN A 521 -13.44 -10.63 11.01
N ASN A 522 -12.16 -10.38 10.72
CA ASN A 522 -11.29 -11.37 10.09
C ASN A 522 -9.99 -11.56 10.86
N MET A 523 -9.45 -12.76 10.76
CA MET A 523 -8.13 -13.12 11.27
C MET A 523 -7.38 -13.90 10.19
N MET A 524 -6.16 -13.44 9.87
CA MET A 524 -5.30 -14.10 8.90
C MET A 524 -4.78 -15.40 9.51
N ARG A 525 -5.05 -16.54 8.85
CA ARG A 525 -4.68 -17.87 9.38
C ARG A 525 -3.60 -18.54 8.56
N TYR A 526 -3.62 -18.36 7.24
CA TYR A 526 -2.60 -18.94 6.38
C TYR A 526 -2.15 -17.99 5.28
N LEU A 527 -0.86 -18.07 4.97
CA LEU A 527 -0.24 -17.51 3.77
C LEU A 527 0.08 -18.67 2.83
N VAL A 528 -0.41 -18.60 1.59
CA VAL A 528 -0.21 -19.61 0.55
C VAL A 528 0.63 -19.00 -0.56
N MET A 529 1.84 -19.52 -0.76
CA MET A 529 2.68 -19.17 -1.90
C MET A 529 2.40 -20.13 -3.05
N VAL A 530 2.10 -19.56 -4.21
CA VAL A 530 1.70 -20.28 -5.41
C VAL A 530 2.55 -19.85 -6.61
N ASP A 531 2.73 -20.74 -7.58
CA ASP A 531 3.09 -20.35 -8.94
C ASP A 531 1.80 -20.29 -9.80
N LEU A 532 1.64 -19.22 -10.60
CA LEU A 532 0.44 -18.93 -11.40
C LEU A 532 0.73 -18.78 -12.90
#